data_AF-A0A4Q5WQS9-F1
#
_entry.id   AF-A0A4Q5WQS9-F1
#
_cell.length_a   1.000
_cell.length_b   1.000
_cell.length_c   1.000
_cell.angle_alpha   90.00
_cell.angle_beta   90.00
_cell.angle_gamma   90.00
#
_symmetry.space_group_name_H-M   'P 1'
#
loop_
_entity.id
_entity.type
_entity.pdbx_description
1 polymer ?
#
loop_
_entity_poly.entity_id
_entity_poly.type
_entity_poly.pdbx_seq_one_letter_code
_entity_poly.pdbx_strand_id
1 'polypeptide(L)' 'MFGSMLGGSEGMQGHVTEITARLKEKAGLTDEQAAKVLETMKDYVIEQYPMMQGMVENMFGKK' A
#
# COMPACT_ATOMS: atom_id res chain seq x y z
N MET A 1 -10.02 -30.05 -4.70
CA MET A 1 -9.27 -29.34 -5.76
C MET A 1 -10.06 -28.16 -6.36
N PHE A 2 -10.61 -27.20 -5.60
CA PHE A 2 -11.13 -25.96 -6.21
C PHE A 2 -11.36 -24.75 -5.28
N GLY A 3 -10.84 -24.75 -4.04
CA GLY A 3 -11.20 -23.72 -3.04
C GLY A 3 -10.07 -22.81 -2.56
N SER A 4 -8.82 -23.01 -3.01
CA SER A 4 -7.63 -22.43 -2.35
C SER A 4 -6.80 -21.49 -3.25
N MET A 5 -7.36 -20.95 -4.32
CA MET A 5 -6.62 -20.12 -5.29
C MET A 5 -7.22 -18.72 -5.53
N LEU A 6 -8.02 -18.18 -4.60
CA LEU A 6 -8.61 -16.83 -4.75
C LEU A 6 -8.48 -15.93 -3.50
N GLY A 7 -7.43 -16.10 -2.69
CA GLY A 7 -7.20 -15.28 -1.48
C GLY A 7 -6.12 -14.20 -1.60
N GLY A 8 -5.77 -13.77 -2.82
CA GLY A 8 -4.52 -13.04 -3.08
C GLY A 8 -4.57 -11.50 -3.07
N SER A 9 -5.75 -10.87 -3.05
CA SER A 9 -5.88 -9.41 -3.28
C SER A 9 -6.63 -8.65 -2.17
N GLU A 10 -7.61 -9.27 -1.51
CA GLU A 10 -8.41 -8.59 -0.47
C GLU A 10 -7.61 -8.28 0.82
N GLY A 11 -6.62 -9.12 1.16
CA GLY A 11 -5.79 -8.89 2.34
C GLY A 11 -4.87 -7.66 2.24
N MET A 12 -4.38 -7.34 1.03
CA MET A 12 -3.40 -6.26 0.83
C MET A 12 -4.03 -4.87 0.71
N GLN A 13 -5.21 -4.74 0.11
CA GLN A 13 -5.93 -3.46 0.04
C GLN A 13 -6.41 -2.96 1.43
N GLY A 14 -6.63 -3.88 2.37
CA GLY A 14 -6.91 -3.53 3.77
C GLY A 14 -5.77 -2.73 4.42
N HIS A 15 -4.51 -3.05 4.09
CA HIS A 15 -3.35 -2.43 4.73
C HIS A 15 -3.11 -0.97 4.31
N VAL A 16 -3.38 -0.61 3.05
CA VAL A 16 -3.25 0.78 2.57
C VAL A 16 -4.28 1.69 3.24
N THR A 17 -5.52 1.20 3.35
CA THR A 17 -6.60 1.91 4.03
C THR A 17 -6.26 2.11 5.51
N GLU A 18 -5.76 1.06 6.17
CA GLU A 18 -5.38 1.12 7.58
C GLU A 18 -4.24 2.10 7.84
N ILE A 19 -3.17 2.08 7.03
CA ILE A 19 -2.05 3.00 7.23
C ILE A 19 -2.44 4.45 6.93
N THR A 20 -3.32 4.67 5.96
CA THR A 20 -3.89 6.00 5.69
C THR A 20 -4.66 6.51 6.90
N ALA A 21 -5.54 5.70 7.48
CA ALA A 21 -6.26 6.06 8.70
C ALA A 21 -5.30 6.40 9.86
N ARG A 22 -4.26 5.58 10.05
CA ARG A 22 -3.23 5.83 11.08
C ARG A 22 -2.46 7.13 10.85
N LEU A 23 -2.10 7.45 9.60
CA LEU A 23 -1.43 8.70 9.25
C LEU A 23 -2.30 9.92 9.56
N LYS A 24 -3.60 9.84 9.30
CA LYS A 24 -4.55 10.90 9.63
C LYS A 24 -4.73 11.04 11.15
N GLU A 25 -5.02 9.93 11.84
CA GLU A 25 -5.33 9.95 13.27
C GLU A 25 -4.12 10.28 14.15
N LYS A 26 -2.94 9.73 13.84
CA LYS A 26 -1.76 9.83 14.72
C LYS A 26 -0.80 10.93 14.33
N ALA A 27 -0.70 11.25 13.03
CA ALA A 27 0.18 12.30 12.54
C ALA A 27 -0.58 13.57 12.13
N GLY A 28 -1.92 13.58 12.22
CA GLY A 28 -2.74 14.77 11.93
C GLY A 28 -2.71 15.16 10.45
N LEU A 29 -2.41 14.22 9.55
CA LEU A 29 -2.29 14.50 8.12
C LEU A 29 -3.67 14.60 7.46
N THR A 30 -3.78 15.46 6.45
CA THR A 30 -4.94 15.46 5.55
C THR A 30 -4.89 14.24 4.61
N ASP A 31 -6.00 13.93 3.97
CA ASP A 31 -6.08 12.84 2.97
C ASP A 31 -5.02 13.00 1.86
N GLU A 32 -4.84 14.22 1.34
CA GLU A 32 -3.84 14.52 0.32
C GLU A 32 -2.40 14.33 0.82
N GLN A 33 -2.12 14.70 2.08
CA GLN A 33 -0.81 14.52 2.68
C GLN A 33 -0.52 13.05 2.92
N ALA A 34 -1.48 12.28 3.42
CA ALA A 34 -1.33 10.84 3.62
C ALA A 34 -1.08 10.12 2.29
N ALA A 35 -1.81 10.48 1.22
CA ALA A 35 -1.57 9.94 -0.12
C ALA A 35 -0.14 10.20 -0.63
N LYS A 36 0.35 11.44 -0.47
CA LYS A 36 1.73 11.80 -0.85
C LYS A 36 2.80 11.05 -0.06
N VAL A 37 2.56 10.80 1.24
CA VAL A 37 3.48 10.00 2.07
C VAL A 37 3.57 8.58 1.53
N LEU A 38 2.43 7.96 1.22
CA LEU A 38 2.40 6.60 0.69
C LEU A 38 3.05 6.49 -0.69
N GLU A 39 2.83 7.49 -1.56
CA GLU A 39 3.51 7.56 -2.86
C GLU A 39 5.03 7.69 -2.70
N THR A 40 5.48 8.61 -1.85
CA THR A 40 6.91 8.81 -1.58
C THR A 40 7.56 7.55 -1.01
N MET A 41 6.87 6.85 -0.09
CA MET A 41 7.36 5.59 0.48
C MET A 41 7.41 4.48 -0.56
N LYS A 42 6.38 4.35 -1.41
CA LYS A 42 6.32 3.37 -2.48
C LYS A 42 7.50 3.56 -3.44
N ASP A 43 7.73 4.79 -3.89
CA ASP A 43 8.81 5.11 -4.82
C ASP A 43 10.18 4.82 -4.19
N TYR A 44 10.41 5.26 -2.95
CA TYR A 44 11.64 4.97 -2.23
C TYR A 44 11.90 3.46 -2.06
N VAL A 45 10.89 2.67 -1.71
CA VAL A 45 11.04 1.21 -1.56
C VAL A 45 11.35 0.53 -2.90
N ILE A 46 10.74 0.97 -3.99
CA ILE A 46 11.03 0.47 -5.34
C ILE A 46 12.47 0.80 -5.75
N GLU A 47 12.93 2.03 -5.48
CA GLU A 47 14.31 2.44 -5.75
C GLU A 47 15.32 1.58 -4.98
N GLN A 48 15.07 1.31 -3.70
CA GLN A 48 15.96 0.51 -2.87
C GLN A 48 15.88 -1.00 -3.18
N TYR A 49 14.71 -1.49 -3.57
CA TYR A 49 14.45 -2.91 -3.84
C TYR A 49 13.72 -3.11 -5.17
N PRO A 50 14.39 -2.90 -6.33
CA PRO A 50 13.73 -2.96 -7.64
C PRO A 50 13.07 -4.32 -7.92
N MET A 51 13.63 -5.41 -7.38
CA MET A 51 13.06 -6.75 -7.54
C MET A 51 11.68 -6.91 -6.87
N MET A 52 11.34 -6.06 -5.89
CA MET A 52 10.05 -6.08 -5.20
C MET A 52 9.00 -5.18 -5.84
N GLN A 53 9.33 -4.50 -6.95
CA GLN A 53 8.44 -3.52 -7.59
C GLN A 53 7.03 -4.08 -7.85
N GLY A 54 6.92 -5.28 -8.43
CA GLY A 54 5.61 -5.88 -8.70
C GLY A 54 4.78 -6.16 -7.44
N MET A 55 5.43 -6.54 -6.34
CA MET A 55 4.76 -6.76 -5.04
C MET A 55 4.32 -5.42 -4.44
N VAL A 56 5.20 -4.41 -4.46
CA VAL A 56 4.96 -3.08 -3.90
C VAL A 56 3.85 -2.36 -4.67
N GLU A 57 3.84 -2.43 -6.01
CA GLU A 57 2.74 -1.90 -6.83
C GLU A 57 1.40 -2.57 -6.51
N ASN A 58 1.39 -3.88 -6.26
CA ASN A 58 0.19 -4.61 -5.85
C ASN A 58 -0.25 -4.26 -4.42
N MET A 59 0.70 -4.04 -3.50
CA MET A 59 0.42 -3.68 -2.11
C MET A 59 -0.14 -2.26 -1.98
N PHE A 60 0.47 -1.29 -2.65
CA PHE A 60 0.07 0.11 -2.58
C PHE A 60 -1.10 0.45 -3.50
N GLY A 61 -1.50 -0.48 -4.38
CA GLY A 61 -2.63 -0.35 -5.28
C GLY A 61 -2.37 0.67 -6.39
N LYS A 62 -2.52 0.25 -7.64
CA LYS A 62 -2.59 1.19 -8.76
C LYS A 62 -3.83 2.08 -8.63
N LYS A 63 -3.66 3.33 -9.07
CA LYS A 63 -4.73 4.28 -9.43
C LYS A 63 -5.89 3.59 -10.14
#